data_AF-A0A3Q4GFN2-F1
#
_entry.id   AF-A0A3Q4GFN2-F1
#
_cell.length_a   1.000
_cell.length_b   1.000
_cell.length_c   1.000
_cell.angle_alpha   90.00
_cell.angle_beta   90.00
_cell.angle_gamma   90.00
#
_symmetry.space_group_name_H-M   'P 1'
#
loop_
_entity.id
_entity.type
_entity.pdbx_description
1 polymer ?
#
loop_
_entity_poly.entity_id
_entity_poly.type
_entity_poly.pdbx_seq_one_letter_code
_entity_poly.pdbx_strand_id
1 'polypeptide(L)'
;MSKTIKLALVSALEDLTKDNFDKFCHQLLDRREAPRVKRNKVESKSRLEIADVLVSHFTEEGALRVTVALLKAIGCRNEAEELGEVNVQVSVSGKDFVEKHRGQLIQRVSNIALILDELLDKEVIQQETYTRIRALSTSQEKMRELYSGPLQASAACKKIFYDSLLENEKPLVKELSEKD
;
A
#
# COMPACT_ATOMS: atom_id res chain seq x y z
N MET A 1 0.10 16.62 7.96
CA MET A 1 -0.19 15.66 9.04
C MET A 1 -0.36 14.30 8.40
N SER A 2 0.67 13.45 8.43
CA SER A 2 0.63 12.11 7.86
C SER A 2 -0.43 11.30 8.59
N LYS A 3 -1.53 10.92 7.93
CA LYS A 3 -2.54 10.04 8.53
C LYS A 3 -1.88 8.66 8.72
N THR A 4 -1.47 8.34 9.94
CA THR A 4 -0.94 7.00 10.27
C THR A 4 -2.08 5.99 10.13
N ILE A 5 -1.76 4.79 9.63
CA ILE A 5 -2.71 3.70 9.45
C ILE A 5 -3.51 3.41 10.73
N LYS A 6 -2.81 3.43 11.87
CA LYS A 6 -3.41 3.32 13.20
C LYS A 6 -4.50 4.37 13.45
N LEU A 7 -4.27 5.63 13.07
CA LEU A 7 -5.24 6.71 13.29
C LEU A 7 -6.48 6.51 12.43
N ALA A 8 -6.31 6.09 11.17
CA ALA A 8 -7.43 5.77 10.29
C ALA A 8 -8.29 4.63 10.85
N LEU A 9 -7.65 3.56 11.34
CA LEU A 9 -8.33 2.44 12.02
C LEU A 9 -9.11 2.91 13.25
N VAL A 10 -8.49 3.75 14.08
CA VAL A 10 -9.13 4.31 15.27
C VAL A 10 -10.36 5.12 14.89
N SER A 11 -10.24 6.06 13.95
CA SER A 11 -11.38 6.89 13.51
C SER A 11 -12.51 6.02 13.00
N ALA A 12 -12.24 5.05 12.12
CA ALA A 12 -13.25 4.13 11.62
C ALA A 12 -13.92 3.33 12.74
N LEU A 13 -13.19 2.88 13.76
CA LEU A 13 -13.76 2.17 14.91
C LEU A 13 -14.50 3.09 15.89
N GLU A 14 -14.18 4.38 15.92
CA GLU A 14 -14.88 5.39 16.73
C GLU A 14 -16.21 5.82 16.11
N ASP A 15 -16.27 5.91 14.78
CA ASP A 15 -17.51 6.14 14.02
C ASP A 15 -18.49 4.96 14.11
N LEU A 16 -18.02 3.77 14.50
CA LEU A 16 -18.90 2.63 14.76
C LEU A 16 -19.80 2.86 15.98
N THR A 17 -21.08 2.60 15.77
CA THR A 17 -22.05 2.42 16.86
C THR A 17 -21.65 1.27 17.77
N LYS A 18 -22.09 1.32 19.03
CA LYS A 18 -21.76 0.29 20.03
C LYS A 18 -22.18 -1.12 19.59
N ASP A 19 -23.31 -1.25 18.88
CA ASP A 19 -23.81 -2.51 18.33
C ASP A 19 -22.93 -3.03 17.19
N ASN A 20 -22.52 -2.15 16.26
CA ASN A 20 -21.63 -2.54 15.16
C ASN A 20 -20.22 -2.91 15.67
N PHE A 21 -19.73 -2.21 16.69
CA PHE A 21 -18.47 -2.53 17.33
C PHE A 21 -18.48 -3.91 18.02
N ASP A 22 -19.58 -4.27 18.66
CA ASP A 22 -19.76 -5.60 19.26
C ASP A 22 -19.76 -6.70 18.19
N LYS A 23 -20.52 -6.49 17.10
CA LYS A 23 -20.50 -7.37 15.92
C LYS A 23 -19.11 -7.48 15.28
N PHE A 24 -18.37 -6.37 15.22
CA PHE A 24 -17.00 -6.35 14.74
C PHE A 24 -16.09 -7.21 15.60
N CYS A 25 -16.19 -7.08 16.92
CA CYS A 25 -15.43 -7.90 17.87
C CYS A 25 -15.76 -9.38 17.73
N HIS A 26 -17.04 -9.72 17.59
CA HIS A 26 -17.48 -11.09 17.33
C HIS A 26 -16.90 -11.65 16.02
N GLN A 27 -16.95 -10.90 14.93
CA GLN A 27 -16.36 -11.28 13.64
C GLN A 27 -14.83 -11.43 13.72
N LEU A 28 -14.15 -10.54 14.45
CA LEU A 28 -12.71 -10.61 14.65
C LEU A 28 -12.30 -11.89 15.41
N LEU A 29 -13.13 -12.33 16.35
CA LEU A 29 -12.93 -13.57 17.11
C LEU A 29 -13.31 -14.83 16.33
N ASP A 30 -14.32 -14.75 15.46
CA ASP A 30 -14.79 -15.89 14.66
C ASP A 30 -13.84 -16.24 13.50
N ARG A 31 -12.91 -15.34 13.14
CA ARG A 31 -11.90 -15.60 12.11
C ARG A 31 -11.14 -16.90 12.37
N ARG A 32 -11.26 -17.81 11.41
CA ARG A 32 -10.50 -19.08 11.36
C ARG A 32 -9.13 -18.94 10.70
N GLU A 33 -8.84 -17.79 10.10
CA GLU A 33 -7.53 -17.47 9.53
C GLU A 33 -6.52 -17.09 10.61
N ALA A 34 -5.29 -17.61 10.48
CA ALA A 34 -4.16 -17.17 11.27
C ALA A 34 -3.65 -15.81 10.73
N PRO A 35 -3.24 -14.87 11.61
CA PRO A 35 -3.10 -15.01 13.05
C PRO A 35 -4.41 -14.70 13.82
N ARG A 36 -4.79 -15.58 14.76
CA ARG A 36 -6.05 -15.46 15.53
C ARG A 36 -5.88 -14.52 16.73
N VAL A 37 -6.79 -13.55 16.87
CA VAL A 37 -6.83 -12.69 18.06
C VAL A 37 -7.49 -13.43 19.21
N LYS A 38 -6.86 -13.41 20.38
CA LYS A 38 -7.43 -14.03 21.59
C LYS A 38 -8.60 -13.20 22.11
N ARG A 39 -9.65 -13.89 22.56
CA ARG A 39 -10.86 -13.31 23.18
C ARG A 39 -10.57 -12.30 24.29
N ASN A 40 -9.63 -12.63 25.17
CA ASN A 40 -9.17 -11.76 26.26
C ASN A 40 -8.52 -10.44 25.81
N LYS A 41 -8.14 -10.31 24.54
CA LYS A 41 -7.54 -9.10 23.96
C LYS A 41 -8.55 -8.21 23.24
N VAL A 42 -9.81 -8.64 23.14
CA VAL A 42 -10.87 -7.92 22.40
C VAL A 42 -12.03 -7.53 23.31
N GLU A 43 -12.51 -8.45 24.14
CA GLU A 43 -13.80 -8.31 24.86
C GLU A 43 -13.83 -7.28 25.99
N SER A 44 -12.67 -6.76 26.41
CA SER A 44 -12.55 -5.77 27.50
C SER A 44 -11.77 -4.53 27.10
N LYS A 45 -11.66 -4.29 25.79
CA LYS A 45 -10.77 -3.28 25.23
C LYS A 45 -11.53 -2.13 24.60
N SER A 46 -10.98 -0.93 24.75
CA SER A 46 -11.49 0.26 24.07
C SER A 46 -11.18 0.19 22.57
N ARG A 47 -11.95 0.91 21.74
CA ARG A 47 -11.74 1.03 20.27
C ARG A 47 -10.28 1.33 19.91
N LEU A 48 -9.66 2.23 20.66
CA LEU A 48 -8.23 2.57 20.55
C LEU A 48 -7.31 1.37 20.78
N GLU A 49 -7.58 0.57 21.81
CA GLU A 49 -6.77 -0.60 22.10
C GLU A 49 -7.03 -1.75 21.12
N ILE A 50 -8.24 -1.87 20.57
CA ILE A 50 -8.54 -2.81 19.48
C ILE A 50 -7.69 -2.47 18.25
N ALA A 51 -7.65 -1.20 17.85
CA ALA A 51 -6.81 -0.75 16.75
C ALA A 51 -5.31 -1.05 17.02
N ASP A 52 -4.85 -0.81 18.25
CA ASP A 52 -3.46 -1.12 18.64
C ASP A 52 -3.16 -2.62 18.58
N VAL A 53 -4.07 -3.46 19.09
CA VAL A 53 -3.95 -4.93 18.99
C VAL A 53 -3.96 -5.39 17.55
N LEU A 54 -4.81 -4.81 16.69
CA LEU A 54 -4.85 -5.13 15.26
C LEU A 54 -3.51 -4.81 14.59
N VAL A 55 -2.97 -3.62 14.79
CA VAL A 55 -1.68 -3.21 14.23
C VAL A 55 -0.53 -4.04 14.80
N SER A 56 -0.53 -4.34 16.09
CA SER A 56 0.49 -5.16 16.74
C SER A 56 0.46 -6.62 16.29
N HIS A 57 -0.71 -7.16 15.97
CA HIS A 57 -0.90 -8.58 15.67
C HIS A 57 -0.92 -8.90 14.17
N PHE A 58 -1.42 -7.99 13.34
CA PHE A 58 -1.54 -8.16 11.89
C PHE A 58 -0.63 -7.24 11.08
N THR A 59 0.22 -6.42 11.72
CA THR A 59 0.94 -5.29 11.13
C THR A 59 0.00 -4.20 10.59
N GLU A 60 0.52 -3.01 10.29
CA GLU A 60 -0.34 -1.89 9.84
C GLU A 60 -1.14 -2.23 8.58
N GLU A 61 -0.50 -2.88 7.61
CA GLU A 61 -1.13 -3.23 6.33
C GLU A 61 -2.17 -4.35 6.48
N GLY A 62 -1.84 -5.38 7.27
CA GLY A 62 -2.77 -6.48 7.54
C GLY A 62 -3.95 -6.02 8.40
N ALA A 63 -3.72 -5.13 9.37
CA ALA A 63 -4.76 -4.55 10.21
C ALA A 63 -5.80 -3.80 9.40
N LEU A 64 -5.39 -3.02 8.39
CA LEU A 64 -6.32 -2.35 7.47
C LEU A 64 -7.16 -3.34 6.68
N ARG A 65 -6.51 -4.30 6.02
CA ARG A 65 -7.21 -5.29 5.19
C ARG A 65 -8.21 -6.10 6.02
N VAL A 66 -7.81 -6.52 7.22
CA VAL A 66 -8.66 -7.22 8.18
C VAL A 66 -9.84 -6.35 8.58
N THR A 67 -9.61 -5.10 8.96
CA THR A 67 -10.66 -4.18 9.43
C THR A 67 -11.66 -3.88 8.32
N VAL A 68 -11.20 -3.58 7.10
CA VAL A 68 -12.08 -3.36 5.93
C VAL A 68 -12.95 -4.59 5.66
N ALA A 69 -12.38 -5.79 5.71
CA ALA A 69 -13.14 -7.03 5.49
C ALA A 69 -14.23 -7.24 6.56
N LEU A 70 -13.89 -6.99 7.83
CA LEU A 70 -14.83 -7.11 8.95
C LEU A 70 -15.93 -6.03 8.88
N LEU A 71 -15.58 -4.79 8.56
CA LEU A 71 -16.54 -3.69 8.36
C LEU A 71 -17.53 -4.01 7.23
N LYS A 72 -17.05 -4.55 6.10
CA LYS A 72 -17.93 -5.04 5.02
C LYS A 72 -18.85 -6.16 5.50
N ALA A 73 -18.34 -7.06 6.33
CA ALA A 73 -19.11 -8.20 6.83
C ALA A 73 -20.18 -7.81 7.86
N ILE A 74 -19.99 -6.73 8.61
CA ILE A 74 -21.02 -6.17 9.52
C ILE A 74 -21.97 -5.17 8.83
N GLY A 75 -21.73 -4.83 7.56
CA GLY A 75 -22.56 -3.89 6.78
C GLY A 75 -22.14 -2.42 6.87
N CYS A 76 -21.01 -2.11 7.51
CA CYS A 76 -20.43 -0.77 7.61
C CYS A 76 -19.64 -0.42 6.35
N ARG A 77 -20.37 -0.15 5.25
CA ARG A 77 -19.78 0.08 3.94
C ARG A 77 -19.04 1.42 3.85
N ASN A 78 -19.56 2.47 4.48
CA ASN A 78 -18.95 3.80 4.47
C ASN A 78 -17.57 3.79 5.13
N GLU A 79 -17.49 3.26 6.35
CA GLU A 79 -16.24 3.14 7.12
C GLU A 79 -15.23 2.24 6.40
N ALA A 80 -15.71 1.17 5.74
CA ALA A 80 -14.88 0.30 4.92
C ALA A 80 -14.35 0.99 3.65
N GLU A 81 -15.10 1.93 3.07
CA GLU A 81 -14.72 2.68 1.87
C GLU A 81 -13.69 3.76 2.21
N GLU A 82 -13.90 4.51 3.31
CA GLU A 82 -12.91 5.48 3.82
C GLU A 82 -11.57 4.81 4.17
N LEU A 83 -11.60 3.66 4.85
CA LEU A 83 -10.39 2.86 5.08
C LEU A 83 -9.83 2.25 3.79
N GLY A 84 -10.69 1.96 2.81
CA GLY A 84 -10.34 1.44 1.51
C GLY A 84 -9.53 2.43 0.68
N GLU A 85 -9.86 3.72 0.73
CA GLU A 85 -9.07 4.78 0.07
C GLU A 85 -7.66 4.89 0.67
N VAL A 86 -7.52 4.73 2.00
CA VAL A 86 -6.21 4.63 2.66
C VAL A 86 -5.45 3.38 2.19
N ASN A 87 -6.16 2.28 1.93
CA ASN A 87 -5.60 1.00 1.47
C ASN A 87 -5.12 1.02 0.00
N VAL A 88 -5.63 1.89 -0.87
CA VAL A 88 -5.13 2.04 -2.26
C VAL A 88 -3.68 2.54 -2.28
N GLN A 89 -3.24 3.26 -1.24
CA GLN A 89 -1.85 3.71 -1.12
C GLN A 89 -0.92 2.64 -0.51
N VAL A 90 -1.47 1.59 0.11
CA VAL A 90 -0.71 0.66 0.97
C VAL A 90 -0.70 -0.77 0.42
N SER A 91 -1.77 -1.29 -0.20
CA SER A 91 -1.93 -2.74 -0.39
C SER A 91 -1.44 -3.32 -1.72
N VAL A 92 -0.77 -2.55 -2.57
CA VAL A 92 0.13 -3.17 -3.55
C VAL A 92 1.53 -2.97 -3.03
N SER A 93 2.15 -4.06 -2.55
CA SER A 93 3.60 -4.13 -2.39
C SER A 93 4.17 -3.48 -3.65
N GLY A 94 4.74 -2.28 -3.54
CA GLY A 94 5.04 -1.45 -4.72
C GLY A 94 5.86 -2.23 -5.76
N LYS A 95 6.62 -3.22 -5.28
CA LYS A 95 7.22 -4.30 -6.05
C LYS A 95 6.26 -5.05 -6.99
N ASP A 96 5.19 -5.63 -6.47
CA ASP A 96 4.22 -6.42 -7.22
C ASP A 96 3.45 -5.54 -8.22
N PHE A 97 3.15 -4.30 -7.87
CA PHE A 97 2.54 -3.33 -8.80
C PHE A 97 3.45 -3.07 -9.99
N VAL A 98 4.71 -2.73 -9.70
CA VAL A 98 5.74 -2.39 -10.69
C VAL A 98 6.03 -3.58 -11.60
N GLU A 99 6.04 -4.81 -11.07
CA GLU A 99 6.17 -6.03 -11.89
C GLU A 99 4.92 -6.32 -12.72
N LYS A 100 3.72 -6.30 -12.12
CA LYS A 100 2.46 -6.62 -12.79
C LYS A 100 2.13 -5.63 -13.90
N HIS A 101 2.36 -4.33 -13.67
CA HIS A 101 2.05 -3.26 -14.61
C HIS A 101 3.25 -2.82 -15.45
N ARG A 102 4.36 -3.59 -15.48
CA ARG A 102 5.59 -3.25 -16.21
C ARG A 102 5.33 -2.75 -17.63
N GLY A 103 4.48 -3.43 -18.40
CA GLY A 103 4.16 -3.05 -19.78
C GLY A 103 3.47 -1.69 -19.90
N GLN A 104 2.51 -1.41 -19.01
CA GLN A 104 1.80 -0.13 -19.00
C GLN A 104 2.69 1.01 -18.53
N LEU A 105 3.52 0.75 -17.51
CA LEU A 105 4.49 1.72 -17.01
C LEU A 105 5.52 2.06 -18.09
N ILE A 106 6.06 1.07 -18.83
CA ILE A 106 7.01 1.34 -19.93
C ILE A 106 6.39 2.20 -21.05
N GLN A 107 5.11 2.02 -21.33
CA GLN A 107 4.43 2.71 -22.43
C GLN A 107 3.92 4.11 -22.05
N ARG A 108 3.42 4.28 -20.83
CA ARG A 108 2.74 5.50 -20.39
C ARG A 108 3.67 6.48 -19.67
N VAL A 109 4.68 5.99 -18.95
CA VAL A 109 5.61 6.85 -18.19
C VAL A 109 6.46 7.64 -19.17
N SER A 110 6.16 8.94 -19.25
CA SER A 110 6.89 9.87 -20.11
C SER A 110 8.06 10.54 -19.37
N ASN A 111 7.92 10.70 -18.05
CA ASN A 111 8.84 11.45 -17.19
C ASN A 111 9.92 10.58 -16.51
N ILE A 112 10.59 9.73 -17.29
CA ILE A 112 11.60 8.80 -16.74
C ILE A 112 12.82 9.54 -16.20
N ALA A 113 13.13 10.73 -16.71
CA ALA A 113 14.23 11.55 -16.20
C ALA A 113 14.03 11.89 -14.72
N LEU A 114 12.84 12.37 -14.33
CA LEU A 114 12.53 12.71 -12.94
C LEU A 114 12.64 11.48 -12.03
N ILE A 115 12.12 10.34 -12.48
CA ILE A 115 12.19 9.09 -11.71
C ILE A 115 13.65 8.62 -11.59
N LEU A 116 14.45 8.73 -12.65
CA LEU A 116 15.89 8.40 -12.62
C LEU A 116 16.68 9.31 -11.67
N ASP A 117 16.38 10.61 -11.66
CA ASP A 117 17.02 11.58 -10.78
C ASP A 117 16.67 11.27 -9.31
N GLU A 118 15.41 10.96 -9.00
CA GLU A 118 14.99 10.49 -7.67
C GLU A 118 15.68 9.18 -7.25
N LEU A 119 15.82 8.23 -8.18
CA LEU A 119 16.50 6.96 -7.90
C LEU A 119 18.00 7.16 -7.67
N LEU A 120 18.63 8.14 -8.32
CA LEU A 120 20.01 8.50 -8.08
C LEU A 120 20.16 9.20 -6.72
N ASP A 121 19.26 10.13 -6.40
CA ASP A 121 19.25 10.87 -5.13
C ASP A 121 19.04 9.95 -3.92
N LYS A 122 18.12 8.98 -4.05
CA LYS A 122 17.87 7.93 -3.04
C LYS A 122 18.93 6.81 -3.03
N GLU A 123 20.06 6.99 -3.74
CA GLU A 123 21.20 6.05 -3.86
C GLU A 123 20.80 4.63 -4.33
N VAL A 124 19.68 4.50 -5.05
CA VAL A 124 19.14 3.23 -5.54
C VAL A 124 19.94 2.73 -6.74
N ILE A 125 20.39 3.67 -7.57
CA ILE A 125 21.19 3.41 -8.74
C ILE A 125 22.51 4.17 -8.63
N GLN A 126 23.58 3.55 -9.11
CA GLN A 126 24.87 4.22 -9.19
C GLN A 126 24.89 5.19 -10.38
N GLN A 127 25.75 6.20 -10.29
CA GLN A 127 25.90 7.22 -11.32
C GLN A 127 26.27 6.63 -12.69
N GLU A 128 27.01 5.52 -12.73
CA GLU A 128 27.31 4.77 -13.96
C GLU A 128 26.04 4.22 -14.61
N THR A 129 25.15 3.61 -13.82
CA THR A 129 23.87 3.07 -14.29
C THR A 129 22.94 4.19 -14.74
N TYR A 130 22.85 5.28 -13.96
CA TYR A 130 22.09 6.47 -14.34
C TYR A 130 22.55 7.02 -15.69
N THR A 131 23.86 7.19 -15.89
CA THR A 131 24.42 7.74 -17.13
C THR A 131 24.12 6.82 -18.32
N ARG A 132 24.29 5.51 -18.13
CA ARG A 132 24.00 4.50 -19.16
C ARG A 132 22.53 4.53 -19.58
N ILE A 133 21.61 4.56 -18.62
CA ILE A 133 20.17 4.61 -18.92
C ILE A 133 19.83 5.97 -19.56
N ARG A 134 20.34 7.09 -19.03
CA ARG A 134 20.06 8.42 -19.55
C ARG A 134 20.51 8.60 -21.01
N ALA A 135 21.60 7.94 -21.40
CA ALA A 135 22.15 7.97 -22.76
C ALA A 135 21.28 7.26 -23.82
N LEU A 136 20.28 6.47 -23.41
CA LEU A 136 19.38 5.79 -24.36
C LEU A 136 18.51 6.81 -25.12
N SER A 137 18.13 6.47 -26.36
CA SER A 137 17.44 7.39 -27.26
C SER A 137 15.97 7.59 -26.89
N THR A 138 15.27 6.54 -26.51
CA THR A 138 13.82 6.59 -26.25
C THR A 138 13.49 6.37 -24.77
N SER A 139 12.44 7.03 -24.27
CA SER A 139 11.91 6.79 -22.93
C SER A 139 11.61 5.30 -22.69
N GLN A 140 11.03 4.62 -23.66
CA GLN A 140 10.67 3.20 -23.53
C GLN A 140 11.90 2.30 -23.31
N GLU A 141 13.00 2.55 -24.02
CA GLU A 141 14.26 1.83 -23.81
C GLU A 141 14.87 2.12 -22.45
N LYS A 142 14.81 3.39 -21.99
CA LYS A 142 15.25 3.78 -20.65
C LYS A 142 14.55 2.98 -19.57
N MET A 143 13.23 2.89 -19.66
CA MET A 143 12.44 2.11 -18.72
C MET A 143 12.78 0.62 -18.80
N ARG A 144 12.97 0.04 -20.00
CA ARG A 144 13.35 -1.38 -20.11
C ARG A 144 14.69 -1.68 -19.43
N GLU A 145 15.71 -0.85 -19.62
CA GLU A 145 17.01 -1.02 -18.97
C GLU A 145 16.95 -0.81 -17.45
N LEU A 146 16.13 0.14 -17.01
CA LEU A 146 15.88 0.35 -15.58
C LEU A 146 15.26 -0.91 -14.94
N TYR A 147 14.31 -1.55 -15.64
CA TYR A 147 13.68 -2.79 -15.21
C TYR A 147 14.61 -4.01 -15.25
N SER A 148 15.46 -4.14 -16.27
CA SER A 148 16.37 -5.30 -16.43
C SER A 148 17.57 -5.26 -15.48
N GLY A 149 18.03 -4.07 -15.10
CA GLY A 149 19.18 -3.91 -14.20
C GLY A 149 18.77 -3.62 -12.76
N PRO A 150 18.74 -2.34 -12.35
CA PRO A 150 18.66 -1.95 -10.94
C PRO A 150 17.34 -2.31 -10.26
N LEU A 151 16.21 -2.27 -10.98
CA LEU A 151 14.92 -2.65 -10.38
C LEU A 151 14.83 -4.15 -10.15
N GLN A 152 15.42 -5.00 -11.00
CA GLN A 152 15.42 -6.45 -10.78
C GLN A 152 16.36 -6.87 -9.64
N ALA A 153 17.43 -6.12 -9.41
CA ALA A 153 18.44 -6.42 -8.40
C ALA A 153 17.92 -6.33 -6.95
N SER A 154 16.94 -5.47 -6.65
CA SER A 154 16.46 -5.31 -5.27
C SER A 154 14.96 -4.98 -5.16
N ALA A 155 14.30 -5.60 -4.17
CA ALA A 155 12.91 -5.30 -3.82
C ALA A 155 12.73 -3.87 -3.29
N ALA A 156 13.76 -3.32 -2.62
CA ALA A 156 13.76 -1.94 -2.16
C ALA A 156 13.74 -0.95 -3.34
N CYS A 157 14.47 -1.25 -4.43
CA CYS A 157 14.48 -0.43 -5.65
C CYS A 157 13.07 -0.32 -6.24
N LYS A 158 12.34 -1.43 -6.32
CA LYS A 158 10.97 -1.44 -6.86
C LYS A 158 9.99 -0.67 -5.96
N LYS A 159 10.18 -0.72 -4.64
CA LYS A 159 9.37 0.05 -3.70
C LYS A 159 9.62 1.56 -3.83
N ILE A 160 10.87 1.97 -3.92
CA ILE A 160 11.24 3.38 -4.13
C ILE A 160 10.74 3.87 -5.49
N PHE A 161 10.89 3.07 -6.53
CA PHE A 161 10.36 3.39 -7.85
C PHE A 161 8.84 3.57 -7.86
N TYR A 162 8.11 2.71 -7.13
CA TYR A 162 6.67 2.88 -6.94
C TYR A 162 6.33 4.19 -6.20
N ASP A 163 7.12 4.54 -5.18
CA ASP A 163 7.00 5.80 -4.45
C ASP A 163 7.20 7.02 -5.37
N SER A 164 8.26 7.02 -6.19
CA SER A 164 8.50 8.06 -7.19
C SER A 164 7.38 8.14 -8.24
N LEU A 165 6.79 7.02 -8.65
CA LEU A 165 5.59 7.00 -9.50
C LEU A 165 4.38 7.62 -8.79
N LEU A 166 4.21 7.37 -7.49
CA LEU A 166 3.17 8.01 -6.68
C LEU A 166 3.44 9.50 -6.44
N GLU A 167 4.67 10.00 -6.53
CA GLU A 167 4.93 11.44 -6.39
C GLU A 167 4.73 12.17 -7.74
N ASN A 168 5.28 11.61 -8.81
CA ASN A 168 5.31 12.26 -10.12
C ASN A 168 4.11 11.92 -11.01
N GLU A 169 3.55 10.72 -10.88
CA GLU A 169 2.55 10.14 -11.79
C GLU A 169 1.36 9.52 -11.02
N LYS A 170 0.90 10.17 -9.93
CA LYS A 170 -0.34 9.79 -9.18
C LYS A 170 -1.50 9.33 -10.05
N PRO A 171 -1.92 10.07 -11.10
CA PRO A 171 -3.08 9.67 -11.89
C PRO A 171 -2.84 8.34 -12.62
N LEU A 172 -1.60 8.07 -13.03
CA LEU A 172 -1.24 6.82 -13.69
C LEU A 172 -1.36 5.63 -12.73
N VAL A 173 -0.80 5.77 -11.52
CA VAL A 173 -0.86 4.72 -10.50
C VAL A 173 -2.30 4.42 -10.11
N LYS A 174 -3.13 5.46 -9.96
CA LYS A 174 -4.56 5.31 -9.68
C LYS A 174 -5.31 4.60 -10.82
N GLU A 175 -5.10 5.00 -12.08
CA GLU A 175 -5.73 4.33 -13.22
C GLU A 175 -5.34 2.85 -13.33
N LEU A 176 -4.07 2.54 -13.05
CA LEU A 176 -3.55 1.18 -13.11
C LEU A 176 -4.03 0.31 -11.93
N SER A 177 -4.22 0.88 -10.74
CA SER A 177 -4.75 0.16 -9.58
C SER A 177 -6.27 -0.08 -9.65
N GLU A 178 -7.02 0.77 -10.36
CA GLU A 178 -8.47 0.58 -10.60
C GLU A 178 -8.76 -0.48 -11.68
N LYS A 179 -7.77 -0.82 -12.52
CA LYS A 179 -7.91 -1.78 -13.63
C LYS A 179 -7.57 -3.23 -13.26
N ASP A 180 -7.30 -3.48 -11.98
CA ASP A 180 -6.66 -4.69 -11.47
C ASP A 180 -7.61 -5.63 -10.72
#